data_AF-A0A7V9YZ91-F1
#
_entry.id   AF-A0A7V9YZ91-F1
#
_cell.length_a   1.000
_cell.length_b   1.000
_cell.length_c   1.000
_cell.angle_alpha   90.00
_cell.angle_beta   90.00
_cell.angle_gamma   90.00
#
_symmetry.space_group_name_H-M   'P 1'
#
loop_
_entity.id
_entity.type
_entity.pdbx_description
1 polymer ?
#
loop_
_entity_poly.entity_id
_entity_poly.type
_entity_poly.pdbx_seq_one_letter_code
_entity_poly.pdbx_strand_id
1 'polypeptide(L)'
;MKYNEVLEVVLQLCADESLSFVQKGAVLEQELKKCTTEEIIEHLLYAGVIPEKIGHDSTEEKVFAKYCDALLSRSLSEIGIPSKTLEARGDAADVIGKTDKYSIVGDAKAFRLSRTAKNQKDFKVEALNQWRQGADYACLLGPIYQYPNSSSQIYKQAITYNVTLLSYTHMAFLIVNRQRITDLTPLWEVGKKLQPSKDANTYWNAILAVILSITGKTKDDWNKLEALTMQCLSEQVGKQIAYWVEQKEVIASYDREKAIEELIKALKIDNKINIIKKYR
;
A
#
# COMPACT_ATOMS: atom_id res chain seq x y z
N MET A 1 -7.73 -12.87 -11.03
CA MET A 1 -8.63 -12.31 -9.99
C MET A 1 -8.93 -10.85 -10.31
N LYS A 2 -10.19 -10.43 -10.27
CA LYS A 2 -10.60 -9.02 -10.37
C LYS A 2 -10.44 -8.29 -9.04
N TYR A 3 -10.37 -6.95 -9.03
CA TYR A 3 -10.20 -6.21 -7.77
C TYR A 3 -11.31 -6.49 -6.75
N ASN A 4 -12.56 -6.53 -7.17
CA ASN A 4 -13.71 -6.77 -6.30
C ASN A 4 -13.70 -8.17 -5.63
N GLU A 5 -12.92 -9.11 -6.15
CA GLU A 5 -12.74 -10.46 -5.60
C GLU A 5 -11.62 -10.52 -4.54
N VAL A 6 -10.73 -9.51 -4.48
CA VAL A 6 -9.54 -9.53 -3.62
C VAL A 6 -9.88 -9.81 -2.16
N LEU A 7 -10.91 -9.14 -1.62
CA LEU A 7 -11.30 -9.33 -0.22
C LEU A 7 -11.78 -10.77 0.02
N GLU A 8 -12.59 -11.32 -0.88
CA GLU A 8 -13.09 -12.68 -0.74
C GLU A 8 -11.93 -13.70 -0.81
N VAL A 9 -11.02 -13.53 -1.77
CA VAL A 9 -9.83 -14.39 -1.89
C VAL A 9 -8.95 -14.29 -0.64
N VAL A 10 -8.73 -13.09 -0.08
CA VAL A 10 -7.98 -12.93 1.18
C VAL A 10 -8.67 -13.68 2.32
N LEU A 11 -9.99 -13.58 2.45
CA LEU A 11 -10.75 -14.27 3.49
C LEU A 11 -10.70 -15.80 3.31
N GLN A 12 -10.86 -16.29 2.08
CA GLN A 12 -10.75 -17.73 1.75
C GLN A 12 -9.36 -18.28 2.07
N LEU A 13 -8.31 -17.57 1.68
CA LEU A 13 -6.93 -17.93 2.01
C LEU A 13 -6.69 -17.93 3.52
N CYS A 14 -7.28 -17.00 4.27
CA CYS A 14 -7.14 -16.96 5.73
C CYS A 14 -7.89 -18.11 6.43
N ALA A 15 -9.04 -18.50 5.91
CA ALA A 15 -9.82 -19.64 6.39
C ALA A 15 -9.18 -21.01 6.09
N ASP A 16 -8.33 -21.10 5.06
CA ASP A 16 -7.58 -22.31 4.77
C ASP A 16 -6.40 -22.49 5.74
N GLU A 17 -6.57 -23.42 6.68
CA GLU A 17 -5.57 -23.79 7.68
C GLU A 17 -4.41 -24.64 7.11
N SER A 18 -4.58 -25.22 5.91
CA SER A 18 -3.53 -26.02 5.26
C SER A 18 -2.42 -25.16 4.65
N LEU A 19 -2.72 -23.88 4.39
CA LEU A 19 -1.77 -22.93 3.79
C LEU A 19 -1.00 -22.17 4.87
N SER A 20 0.33 -22.17 4.76
CA SER A 20 1.19 -21.26 5.51
C SER A 20 1.02 -19.82 5.04
N PHE A 21 1.40 -18.85 5.88
CA PHE A 21 1.36 -17.42 5.52
C PHE A 21 2.14 -17.09 4.24
N VAL A 22 3.28 -17.76 4.02
CA VAL A 22 4.09 -17.59 2.81
C VAL A 22 3.34 -18.10 1.57
N GLN A 23 2.70 -19.27 1.67
CA GLN A 23 1.89 -19.83 0.58
C GLN A 23 0.68 -18.93 0.26
N LYS A 24 0.03 -18.32 1.26
CA LYS A 24 -1.06 -17.35 1.04
C LYS A 24 -0.58 -16.16 0.19
N GLY A 25 0.59 -15.60 0.51
CA GLY A 25 1.22 -14.54 -0.29
C GLY A 25 1.55 -14.98 -1.72
N ALA A 26 2.11 -16.19 -1.88
CA ALA A 26 2.44 -16.74 -3.19
C ALA A 26 1.19 -16.93 -4.09
N VAL A 27 0.06 -17.35 -3.52
CA VAL A 27 -1.20 -17.46 -4.28
C VAL A 27 -1.64 -16.09 -4.81
N LEU A 28 -1.62 -15.05 -3.98
CA LEU A 28 -1.97 -13.69 -4.39
C LEU A 28 -1.06 -13.17 -5.51
N GLU A 29 0.24 -13.45 -5.42
CA GLU A 29 1.20 -13.09 -6.47
C GLU A 29 0.88 -13.81 -7.80
N GLN A 30 0.54 -15.10 -7.75
CA GLN A 30 0.17 -15.85 -8.94
C GLN A 30 -1.15 -15.38 -9.56
N GLU A 31 -2.12 -15.00 -8.74
CA GLU A 31 -3.38 -14.42 -9.23
C GLU A 31 -3.15 -13.09 -9.95
N LEU A 32 -2.30 -12.20 -9.41
CA LEU A 32 -1.95 -10.93 -10.05
C LEU A 32 -1.09 -11.11 -11.32
N LYS A 33 -0.27 -12.17 -11.41
CA LYS A 33 0.48 -12.50 -12.62
C LYS A 33 -0.41 -12.86 -13.80
N LYS A 34 -1.60 -13.42 -13.54
CA LYS A 34 -2.58 -13.76 -14.58
C LYS A 34 -3.36 -12.55 -15.10
N CYS A 35 -3.33 -11.43 -14.37
CA CYS A 35 -4.10 -10.25 -14.72
C CYS A 35 -3.51 -9.50 -15.93
N THR A 36 -4.40 -8.99 -16.78
CA THR A 36 -4.03 -8.09 -17.88
C THR A 36 -3.53 -6.74 -17.34
N THR A 37 -2.88 -5.94 -18.19
CA THR A 37 -2.44 -4.60 -17.78
C THR A 37 -3.62 -3.73 -17.34
N GLU A 38 -4.76 -3.80 -18.01
CA GLU A 38 -5.98 -3.05 -17.68
C GLU A 38 -6.51 -3.44 -16.30
N GLU A 39 -6.50 -4.73 -15.97
CA GLU A 39 -6.86 -5.22 -14.65
C GLU A 39 -5.88 -4.72 -13.58
N ILE A 40 -4.57 -4.73 -13.86
CA ILE A 40 -3.58 -4.17 -12.92
C ILE A 40 -3.81 -2.67 -12.68
N ILE A 41 -4.16 -1.91 -13.71
CA ILE A 41 -4.55 -0.50 -13.56
C ILE A 41 -5.78 -0.39 -12.66
N GLU A 42 -6.81 -1.21 -12.88
CA GLU A 42 -8.00 -1.26 -12.03
C GLU A 42 -7.62 -1.56 -10.56
N HIS A 43 -6.81 -2.59 -10.30
CA HIS A 43 -6.31 -2.91 -8.96
C HIS A 43 -5.64 -1.69 -8.30
N LEU A 44 -4.82 -0.92 -9.04
CA LEU A 44 -4.15 0.28 -8.52
C LEU A 44 -5.12 1.43 -8.21
N LEU A 45 -6.17 1.62 -9.01
CA LEU A 45 -7.17 2.67 -8.78
C LEU A 45 -7.94 2.45 -7.47
N TYR A 46 -8.14 1.20 -7.08
CA TYR A 46 -8.79 0.87 -5.81
C TYR A 46 -7.82 0.57 -4.66
N ALA A 47 -6.53 0.36 -4.93
CA ALA A 47 -5.55 -0.05 -3.94
C ALA A 47 -5.35 0.95 -2.79
N GLY A 48 -4.76 0.44 -1.71
CA GLY A 48 -4.37 1.24 -0.54
C GLY A 48 -5.48 1.45 0.49
N VAL A 49 -6.70 0.97 0.24
CA VAL A 49 -7.78 0.93 1.24
C VAL A 49 -7.85 -0.45 1.86
N ILE A 50 -7.48 -0.55 3.13
CA ILE A 50 -7.73 -1.76 3.91
C ILE A 50 -9.25 -1.81 4.21
N PRO A 51 -9.97 -2.90 3.87
CA PRO A 51 -11.39 -3.01 4.17
C PRO A 51 -11.66 -2.95 5.68
N GLU A 52 -12.69 -2.21 6.10
CA GLU A 52 -13.08 -2.12 7.52
C GLU A 52 -13.58 -3.47 8.06
N LYS A 53 -14.06 -4.35 7.17
CA LYS A 53 -14.50 -5.71 7.48
C LYS A 53 -13.41 -6.63 8.01
N ILE A 54 -12.13 -6.37 7.70
CA ILE A 54 -11.03 -7.18 8.24
C ILE A 54 -10.56 -6.62 9.59
N GLY A 55 -10.31 -7.51 10.55
CA GLY A 55 -9.93 -7.15 11.91
C GLY A 55 -8.57 -6.43 11.97
N HIS A 56 -8.42 -5.54 12.94
CA HIS A 56 -7.12 -4.90 13.22
C HIS A 56 -6.08 -5.91 13.72
N ASP A 57 -4.85 -5.81 13.19
CA ASP A 57 -3.72 -6.71 13.50
C ASP A 57 -3.98 -8.20 13.16
N SER A 58 -5.03 -8.49 12.40
CA SER A 58 -5.45 -9.85 12.08
C SER A 58 -4.56 -10.50 11.02
N THR A 59 -4.72 -11.81 10.80
CA THR A 59 -4.03 -12.51 9.71
C THR A 59 -4.48 -12.00 8.35
N GLU A 60 -5.77 -11.70 8.20
CA GLU A 60 -6.38 -11.12 7.00
C GLU A 60 -5.74 -9.78 6.65
N GLU A 61 -5.51 -8.91 7.64
CA GLU A 61 -4.82 -7.62 7.39
C GLU A 61 -3.40 -7.82 6.88
N LYS A 62 -2.66 -8.78 7.45
CA LYS A 62 -1.28 -9.10 7.03
C LYS A 62 -1.24 -9.73 5.64
N VAL A 63 -2.21 -10.58 5.32
CA VAL A 63 -2.35 -11.19 3.98
C VAL A 63 -2.77 -10.12 2.95
N PHE A 64 -3.65 -9.18 3.32
CA PHE A 64 -4.00 -8.04 2.49
C PHE A 64 -2.78 -7.13 2.22
N ALA A 65 -1.93 -6.90 3.21
CA ALA A 65 -0.66 -6.20 3.00
C ALA A 65 0.24 -6.92 1.98
N LYS A 66 0.32 -8.27 2.04
CA LYS A 66 1.06 -9.06 1.04
C LYS A 66 0.46 -8.97 -0.37
N TYR A 67 -0.84 -8.80 -0.50
CA TYR A 67 -1.46 -8.45 -1.78
C TYR A 67 -0.95 -7.09 -2.31
N CYS A 68 -0.82 -6.07 -1.46
CA CYS A 68 -0.27 -4.78 -1.87
C CYS A 68 1.20 -4.88 -2.30
N ASP A 69 2.01 -5.70 -1.61
CA ASP A 69 3.41 -5.97 -1.99
C ASP A 69 3.49 -6.66 -3.36
N ALA A 70 2.66 -7.69 -3.57
CA ALA A 70 2.57 -8.38 -4.84
C ALA A 70 2.11 -7.45 -5.98
N LEU A 71 1.17 -6.54 -5.69
CA LEU A 71 0.72 -5.52 -6.63
C LEU A 71 1.86 -4.56 -7.00
N LEU A 72 2.64 -4.08 -6.02
CA LEU A 72 3.83 -3.26 -6.28
C LEU A 72 4.83 -4.00 -7.19
N SER A 73 5.16 -5.25 -6.88
CA SER A 73 6.06 -6.08 -7.70
C SER A 73 5.56 -6.24 -9.13
N ARG A 74 4.26 -6.52 -9.29
CA ARG A 74 3.61 -6.67 -10.59
C ARG A 74 3.59 -5.36 -11.38
N SER A 75 3.37 -4.23 -10.71
CA SER A 75 3.36 -2.89 -11.29
C SER A 75 4.75 -2.40 -11.71
N LEU A 76 5.79 -2.68 -10.93
CA LEU A 76 7.18 -2.41 -11.33
C LEU A 76 7.52 -3.17 -12.62
N SER A 77 7.06 -4.42 -12.72
CA SER A 77 7.26 -5.23 -13.92
C SER A 77 6.54 -4.66 -15.15
N GLU A 78 5.34 -4.08 -14.99
CA GLU A 78 4.64 -3.38 -16.08
C GLU A 78 5.42 -2.19 -16.64
N ILE A 79 6.18 -1.48 -15.80
CA ILE A 79 6.98 -0.32 -16.23
C ILE A 79 8.42 -0.69 -16.61
N GLY A 80 8.69 -1.98 -16.87
CA GLY A 80 9.98 -2.45 -17.37
C GLY A 80 11.03 -2.75 -16.29
N ILE A 81 10.61 -2.94 -15.04
CA ILE A 81 11.49 -3.36 -13.94
C ILE A 81 11.07 -4.76 -13.46
N PRO A 82 11.66 -5.84 -14.00
CA PRO A 82 11.43 -7.19 -13.51
C PRO A 82 11.59 -7.26 -11.99
N SER A 83 10.53 -7.66 -11.29
CA SER A 83 10.47 -7.60 -9.83
C SER A 83 9.85 -8.86 -9.21
N LYS A 84 10.15 -9.09 -7.93
CA LYS A 84 9.56 -10.17 -7.12
C LYS A 84 9.36 -9.72 -5.67
N THR A 85 8.43 -10.37 -4.99
CA THR A 85 8.27 -10.21 -3.53
C THR A 85 9.40 -10.92 -2.77
N LEU A 86 9.71 -10.44 -1.57
CA LEU A 86 10.70 -11.04 -0.68
C LEU A 86 10.00 -11.75 0.49
N GLU A 87 10.52 -12.94 0.84
CA GLU A 87 10.02 -13.75 1.97
C GLU A 87 10.67 -13.39 3.32
N ALA A 88 11.56 -12.39 3.32
CA ALA A 88 12.34 -12.02 4.50
C ALA A 88 11.46 -11.57 5.67
N ARG A 89 11.83 -11.95 6.90
CA ARG A 89 11.15 -11.54 8.13
C ARG A 89 11.96 -10.48 8.86
N GLY A 90 11.38 -9.29 9.00
CA GLY A 90 11.95 -8.19 9.77
C GLY A 90 13.15 -7.54 9.08
N ASP A 91 13.26 -6.22 9.22
CA ASP A 91 14.37 -5.41 8.73
C ASP A 91 14.80 -5.61 7.26
N ALA A 92 13.83 -5.88 6.39
CA ALA A 92 13.99 -6.03 4.96
C ALA A 92 12.82 -5.38 4.21
N ALA A 93 13.07 -5.00 2.96
CA ALA A 93 12.03 -4.49 2.07
C ALA A 93 11.12 -5.63 1.59
N ASP A 94 9.89 -5.30 1.21
CA ASP A 94 8.91 -6.30 0.76
C ASP A 94 9.09 -6.73 -0.71
N VAL A 95 9.69 -5.88 -1.55
CA VAL A 95 9.85 -6.11 -3.00
C VAL A 95 11.27 -5.75 -3.45
N ILE A 96 11.80 -6.53 -4.39
CA ILE A 96 13.03 -6.20 -5.12
C ILE A 96 12.78 -6.23 -6.63
N GLY A 97 13.30 -5.23 -7.34
CA GLY A 97 13.30 -5.10 -8.78
C GLY A 97 14.70 -4.87 -9.33
N LYS A 98 14.98 -5.37 -10.53
CA LYS A 98 16.28 -5.20 -11.17
C LYS A 98 16.15 -5.05 -12.69
N THR A 99 16.89 -4.09 -13.23
CA THR A 99 17.16 -3.91 -14.65
C THR A 99 18.65 -4.12 -14.92
N ASP A 100 19.07 -4.03 -16.17
CA ASP A 100 20.50 -4.05 -16.52
C ASP A 100 21.26 -2.81 -16.02
N LYS A 101 20.54 -1.73 -15.68
CA LYS A 101 21.12 -0.43 -15.31
C LYS A 101 21.13 -0.18 -13.81
N TYR A 102 20.13 -0.67 -13.09
CA TYR A 102 19.94 -0.41 -11.68
C TYR A 102 19.04 -1.45 -11.01
N SER A 103 19.06 -1.43 -9.69
CA SER A 103 18.21 -2.19 -8.79
C SER A 103 17.38 -1.25 -7.90
N ILE A 104 16.21 -1.72 -7.50
CA ILE A 104 15.29 -0.96 -6.65
C ILE A 104 14.66 -1.90 -5.62
N VAL A 105 14.53 -1.44 -4.38
CA VAL A 105 13.66 -2.08 -3.39
C VAL A 105 12.38 -1.30 -3.21
N GLY A 106 11.32 -1.94 -2.73
CA GLY A 106 10.12 -1.20 -2.38
C GLY A 106 9.24 -1.86 -1.35
N ASP A 107 8.40 -1.00 -0.78
CA ASP A 107 7.37 -1.32 0.19
C ASP A 107 6.04 -0.75 -0.29
N ALA A 108 4.95 -1.50 -0.13
CA ALA A 108 3.61 -0.98 -0.28
C ALA A 108 3.01 -0.61 1.10
N LYS A 109 2.16 0.40 1.12
CA LYS A 109 1.38 0.82 2.28
C LYS A 109 -0.09 0.86 1.93
N ALA A 110 -0.92 0.43 2.87
CA ALA A 110 -2.37 0.55 2.80
C ALA A 110 -2.89 1.01 4.16
N PHE A 111 -4.02 1.71 4.15
CA PHE A 111 -4.64 2.23 5.36
C PHE A 111 -6.16 2.06 5.28
N ARG A 112 -6.80 1.87 6.43
CA ARG A 112 -8.25 2.02 6.55
C ARG A 112 -8.64 3.48 6.29
N LEU A 113 -9.84 3.70 5.76
CA LEU A 113 -10.37 5.07 5.61
C LEU A 113 -10.68 5.68 6.98
N SER A 114 -11.02 4.85 7.97
CA SER A 114 -11.18 5.25 9.36
C SER A 114 -9.87 5.61 10.08
N ARG A 115 -8.70 5.48 9.43
CA ARG A 115 -7.40 5.82 10.04
C ARG A 115 -7.29 7.33 10.28
N THR A 116 -7.26 7.72 11.55
CA THR A 116 -7.19 9.12 11.97
C THR A 116 -5.77 9.68 11.94
N ALA A 117 -4.83 9.09 12.70
CA ALA A 117 -3.45 9.55 12.80
C ALA A 117 -2.55 8.88 11.77
N LYS A 118 -1.91 9.68 10.91
CA LYS A 118 -0.93 9.24 9.90
C LYS A 118 0.46 9.59 10.41
N ASN A 119 1.00 8.76 11.30
CA ASN A 119 2.28 9.08 11.94
C ASN A 119 3.41 8.82 10.96
N GLN A 120 4.45 9.65 11.02
CA GLN A 120 5.68 9.45 10.25
C GLN A 120 6.24 8.02 10.37
N LYS A 121 6.19 7.44 11.58
CA LYS A 121 6.67 6.07 11.84
C LYS A 121 5.91 4.99 11.08
N ASP A 122 4.69 5.25 10.65
CA ASP A 122 3.86 4.29 9.91
C ASP A 122 4.36 4.13 8.46
N PHE A 123 5.03 5.15 7.91
CA PHE A 123 5.63 5.09 6.57
C PHE A 123 7.01 4.43 6.56
N LYS A 124 7.77 4.49 7.66
CA LYS A 124 9.09 3.85 7.78
C LYS A 124 10.10 4.21 6.67
N VAL A 125 10.04 5.45 6.13
CA VAL A 125 10.89 5.91 5.02
C VAL A 125 12.38 5.67 5.26
N GLU A 126 12.85 6.00 6.47
CA GLU A 126 14.25 5.82 6.86
C GLU A 126 14.64 4.35 7.02
N ALA A 127 13.74 3.51 7.52
CA ALA A 127 13.99 2.08 7.62
C ALA A 127 14.08 1.46 6.22
N LEU A 128 13.21 1.85 5.29
CA LEU A 128 13.27 1.38 3.90
C LEU A 128 14.61 1.73 3.23
N ASN A 129 15.19 2.91 3.51
CA ASN A 129 16.54 3.23 3.05
C ASN A 129 17.61 2.27 3.62
N GLN A 130 17.50 1.87 4.89
CA GLN A 130 18.41 0.88 5.48
C GLN A 130 18.20 -0.51 4.84
N TRP A 131 16.95 -0.88 4.57
CA TRP A 131 16.58 -2.16 3.96
C TRP A 131 16.93 -2.27 2.48
N ARG A 132 17.35 -1.18 1.85
CA ARG A 132 17.87 -1.17 0.48
C ARG A 132 19.09 -2.08 0.31
N GLN A 133 19.89 -2.30 1.36
CA GLN A 133 20.99 -3.28 1.41
C GLN A 133 21.88 -3.33 0.15
N GLY A 134 22.23 -2.16 -0.40
CA GLY A 134 23.09 -2.03 -1.58
C GLY A 134 22.37 -1.88 -2.92
N ALA A 135 21.04 -1.97 -2.97
CA ALA A 135 20.30 -1.57 -4.17
C ALA A 135 20.46 -0.06 -4.44
N ASP A 136 20.25 0.36 -5.69
CA ASP A 136 20.49 1.74 -6.11
C ASP A 136 19.40 2.67 -5.59
N TYR A 137 18.14 2.23 -5.69
CA TYR A 137 16.96 3.03 -5.36
C TYR A 137 16.03 2.34 -4.35
N ALA A 138 15.17 3.14 -3.72
CA ALA A 138 14.10 2.67 -2.85
C ALA A 138 12.81 3.41 -3.16
N CYS A 139 11.69 2.68 -3.23
CA CYS A 139 10.38 3.25 -3.52
C CYS A 139 9.34 2.82 -2.47
N LEU A 140 8.62 3.79 -1.91
CA LEU A 140 7.46 3.52 -1.06
C LEU A 140 6.18 3.86 -1.82
N LEU A 141 5.32 2.87 -2.02
CA LEU A 141 4.04 3.01 -2.70
C LEU A 141 2.91 3.12 -1.67
N GLY A 142 2.09 4.16 -1.75
CA GLY A 142 0.97 4.36 -0.82
C GLY A 142 -0.25 5.04 -1.43
N PRO A 143 -1.37 5.16 -0.70
CA PRO A 143 -2.53 5.90 -1.20
C PRO A 143 -2.31 7.42 -1.10
N ILE A 144 -2.53 8.15 -2.20
CA ILE A 144 -2.23 9.60 -2.28
C ILE A 144 -2.94 10.41 -1.19
N TYR A 145 -4.20 10.08 -0.92
CA TYR A 145 -5.07 10.71 0.07
C TYR A 145 -4.71 10.37 1.53
N GLN A 146 -3.72 9.50 1.76
CA GLN A 146 -3.19 9.19 3.10
C GLN A 146 -1.81 9.78 3.35
N TYR A 147 -1.15 10.36 2.35
CA TYR A 147 0.04 11.16 2.63
C TYR A 147 -0.34 12.48 3.32
N PRO A 148 0.51 13.03 4.21
CA PRO A 148 0.26 14.34 4.84
C PRO A 148 0.19 15.46 3.79
N ASN A 149 -0.88 16.25 3.80
CA ASN A 149 -1.19 17.19 2.71
C ASN A 149 -0.43 18.54 2.76
N SER A 150 0.25 18.86 3.87
CA SER A 150 0.89 20.16 4.07
C SER A 150 2.38 20.02 4.39
N SER A 151 2.69 19.54 5.59
CA SER A 151 4.06 19.41 6.07
C SER A 151 4.26 18.11 6.83
N SER A 152 5.34 17.39 6.55
CA SER A 152 5.72 16.18 7.28
C SER A 152 7.19 15.85 7.15
N GLN A 153 7.73 15.24 8.20
CA GLN A 153 9.10 14.73 8.21
C GLN A 153 9.33 13.62 7.18
N ILE A 154 8.28 12.91 6.73
CA ILE A 154 8.43 11.87 5.70
C ILE A 154 8.98 12.45 4.39
N TYR A 155 8.60 13.68 4.02
CA TYR A 155 9.09 14.33 2.81
C TYR A 155 10.56 14.71 2.95
N LYS A 156 10.94 15.21 4.12
CA LYS A 156 12.34 15.51 4.42
C LYS A 156 13.19 14.23 4.39
N GLN A 157 12.70 13.13 4.98
CA GLN A 157 13.37 11.83 4.95
C GLN A 157 13.49 11.28 3.52
N ALA A 158 12.41 11.36 2.74
CA ALA A 158 12.38 10.90 1.35
C ALA A 158 13.42 11.63 0.50
N ILE A 159 13.50 12.97 0.63
CA ILE A 159 14.51 13.79 -0.06
C ILE A 159 15.92 13.43 0.44
N THR A 160 16.13 13.44 1.76
CA THR A 160 17.45 13.22 2.38
C THR A 160 18.04 11.86 2.02
N TYR A 161 17.23 10.82 2.02
CA TYR A 161 17.67 9.44 1.78
C TYR A 161 17.43 8.96 0.34
N ASN A 162 16.96 9.84 -0.54
CA ASN A 162 16.55 9.50 -1.91
C ASN A 162 15.65 8.26 -1.98
N VAL A 163 14.62 8.24 -1.13
CA VAL A 163 13.53 7.27 -1.16
C VAL A 163 12.37 7.91 -1.92
N THR A 164 11.99 7.34 -3.06
CA THR A 164 10.88 7.87 -3.87
C THR A 164 9.55 7.46 -3.24
N LEU A 165 8.75 8.43 -2.82
CA LEU A 165 7.36 8.22 -2.44
C LEU A 165 6.52 8.30 -3.70
N LEU A 166 5.81 7.22 -4.01
CA LEU A 166 4.81 7.18 -5.05
C LEU A 166 3.44 6.91 -4.45
N SER A 167 2.42 7.25 -5.24
CA SER A 167 1.07 6.79 -4.96
C SER A 167 0.63 5.70 -5.93
N TYR A 168 -0.38 4.91 -5.54
CA TYR A 168 -1.02 3.98 -6.47
C TYR A 168 -1.51 4.67 -7.75
N THR A 169 -2.00 5.91 -7.65
CA THR A 169 -2.36 6.75 -8.82
C THR A 169 -1.17 7.10 -9.69
N HIS A 170 -0.03 7.49 -9.09
CA HIS A 170 1.21 7.71 -9.85
C HIS A 170 1.65 6.45 -10.59
N MET A 171 1.60 5.29 -9.93
CA MET A 171 1.95 4.01 -10.54
C MET A 171 0.99 3.65 -11.69
N ALA A 172 -0.32 3.83 -11.51
CA ALA A 172 -1.30 3.61 -12.57
C ALA A 172 -1.03 4.52 -13.78
N PHE A 173 -0.69 5.80 -13.54
CA PHE A 173 -0.35 6.74 -14.59
C PHE A 173 0.89 6.31 -15.39
N LEU A 174 1.91 5.81 -14.71
CA LEU A 174 3.11 5.28 -15.36
C LEU A 174 2.78 4.07 -16.23
N ILE A 175 1.97 3.12 -15.75
CA ILE A 175 1.60 1.91 -16.49
C ILE A 175 0.76 2.23 -17.73
N VAL A 176 -0.22 3.13 -17.61
CA VAL A 176 -1.04 3.61 -18.74
C VAL A 176 -0.15 4.20 -19.83
N ASN A 177 0.96 4.84 -19.45
CA ASN A 177 1.86 5.52 -20.37
C ASN A 177 3.18 4.78 -20.62
N ARG A 178 3.30 3.50 -20.21
CA ARG A 178 4.56 2.75 -20.19
C ARG A 178 5.30 2.73 -21.53
N GLN A 179 4.56 2.69 -22.64
CA GLN A 179 5.12 2.66 -23.99
C GLN A 179 5.87 3.94 -24.38
N ARG A 180 5.69 5.03 -23.63
CA ARG A 180 6.39 6.31 -23.85
C ARG A 180 7.64 6.45 -22.98
N ILE A 181 7.79 5.59 -21.99
CA ILE A 181 8.85 5.69 -20.99
C ILE A 181 10.07 4.94 -21.50
N THR A 182 11.17 5.65 -21.72
CA THR A 182 12.47 5.06 -22.13
C THR A 182 13.46 4.98 -20.97
N ASP A 183 13.30 5.84 -19.96
CA ASP A 183 14.15 5.87 -18.78
C ASP A 183 13.35 6.34 -17.54
N LEU A 184 13.42 5.53 -16.49
CA LEU A 184 12.80 5.81 -15.19
C LEU A 184 13.79 6.41 -14.17
N THR A 185 15.09 6.43 -14.49
CA THR A 185 16.13 6.97 -13.61
C THR A 185 15.81 8.37 -13.08
N PRO A 186 15.29 9.32 -13.90
CA PRO A 186 14.93 10.65 -13.40
C PRO A 186 13.91 10.64 -12.26
N LEU A 187 12.99 9.67 -12.24
CA LEU A 187 11.97 9.51 -11.20
C LEU A 187 12.57 9.03 -9.88
N TRP A 188 13.50 8.08 -9.96
CA TRP A 188 14.19 7.53 -8.80
C TRP A 188 15.22 8.49 -8.19
N GLU A 189 15.56 9.56 -8.90
CA GLU A 189 16.53 10.59 -8.50
C GLU A 189 15.90 11.94 -8.16
N VAL A 190 14.57 12.03 -8.07
CA VAL A 190 13.87 13.27 -7.69
C VAL A 190 14.40 13.83 -6.37
N GLY A 191 14.63 12.96 -5.37
CA GLY A 191 15.16 13.37 -4.07
C GLY A 191 16.51 14.07 -4.15
N LYS A 192 17.41 13.63 -5.05
CA LYS A 192 18.74 14.24 -5.26
C LYS A 192 18.67 15.66 -5.81
N LYS A 193 17.57 16.05 -6.46
CA LYS A 193 17.40 17.37 -7.10
C LYS A 193 16.68 18.38 -6.20
N LEU A 194 16.18 17.93 -5.05
CA LEU A 194 15.43 18.76 -4.11
C LEU A 194 16.29 19.15 -2.91
N GLN A 195 16.05 20.36 -2.41
CA GLN A 195 16.55 20.73 -1.09
C GLN A 195 15.70 20.05 -0.01
N PRO A 196 16.30 19.46 1.05
CA PRO A 196 15.56 18.80 2.12
C PRO A 196 14.47 19.70 2.72
N SER A 197 13.21 19.32 2.52
CA SER A 197 12.04 20.08 2.94
C SER A 197 10.98 19.15 3.51
N LYS A 198 10.17 19.67 4.44
CA LYS A 198 8.98 18.96 4.95
C LYS A 198 7.73 19.25 4.11
N ASP A 199 7.82 20.18 3.15
CA ASP A 199 6.66 20.67 2.38
C ASP A 199 6.16 19.63 1.36
N ALA A 200 4.88 19.27 1.49
CA ALA A 200 4.24 18.27 0.64
C ALA A 200 4.13 18.75 -0.81
N ASN A 201 3.76 20.02 -1.02
CA ASN A 201 3.55 20.58 -2.36
C ASN A 201 4.85 20.58 -3.17
N THR A 202 5.97 20.97 -2.56
CA THR A 202 7.30 20.94 -3.17
C THR A 202 7.65 19.53 -3.62
N TYR A 203 7.42 18.53 -2.77
CA TYR A 203 7.70 17.13 -3.09
C TYR A 203 6.83 16.61 -4.23
N TRP A 204 5.50 16.75 -4.11
CA TRP A 204 4.56 16.19 -5.09
C TRP A 204 4.61 16.91 -6.44
N ASN A 205 4.83 18.23 -6.45
CA ASN A 205 5.04 18.96 -7.71
C ASN A 205 6.29 18.47 -8.44
N ALA A 206 7.37 18.15 -7.72
CA ALA A 206 8.59 17.62 -8.33
C ALA A 206 8.40 16.20 -8.88
N ILE A 207 7.72 15.33 -8.13
CA ILE A 207 7.33 13.98 -8.60
C ILE A 207 6.49 14.08 -9.87
N LEU A 208 5.42 14.88 -9.83
CA LEU A 208 4.52 15.02 -10.97
C LEU A 208 5.23 15.64 -12.18
N ALA A 209 6.06 16.66 -11.99
CA ALA A 209 6.83 17.27 -13.08
C ALA A 209 7.73 16.25 -13.79
N VAL A 210 8.42 15.39 -13.03
CA VAL A 210 9.24 14.33 -13.61
C VAL A 210 8.37 13.29 -14.32
N ILE A 211 7.28 12.82 -13.72
CA ILE A 211 6.35 11.86 -14.35
C ILE A 211 5.82 12.39 -15.68
N LEU A 212 5.35 13.64 -15.71
CA LEU A 212 4.84 14.27 -16.92
C LEU A 212 5.93 14.38 -18.00
N SER A 213 7.17 14.70 -17.60
CA SER A 213 8.31 14.77 -18.50
C SER A 213 8.66 13.40 -19.10
N ILE A 214 8.79 12.35 -18.30
CA ILE A 214 9.17 11.00 -18.80
C ILE A 214 8.06 10.32 -19.60
N THR A 215 6.80 10.70 -19.36
CA THR A 215 5.65 10.16 -20.11
C THR A 215 5.29 11.01 -21.33
N GLY A 216 5.82 12.24 -21.44
CA GLY A 216 5.42 13.22 -22.44
C GLY A 216 3.93 13.59 -22.34
N LYS A 217 3.39 13.62 -21.12
CA LYS A 217 1.97 13.91 -20.85
C LYS A 217 1.78 15.27 -20.18
N THR A 218 0.54 15.71 -20.17
CA THR A 218 0.14 17.01 -19.60
C THR A 218 -0.46 16.84 -18.20
N LYS A 219 -0.54 17.95 -17.47
CA LYS A 219 -1.25 18.00 -16.19
C LYS A 219 -2.73 17.63 -16.35
N ASP A 220 -3.35 17.93 -17.48
CA ASP A 220 -4.74 17.55 -17.75
C ASP A 220 -4.91 16.04 -17.90
N ASP A 221 -3.94 15.35 -18.50
CA ASP A 221 -3.94 13.89 -18.54
C ASP A 221 -3.85 13.29 -17.13
N TRP A 222 -2.99 13.87 -16.28
CA TRP A 222 -2.89 13.49 -14.87
C TRP A 222 -4.22 13.69 -14.13
N ASN A 223 -4.81 14.89 -14.25
CA ASN A 223 -6.06 15.26 -13.57
C ASN A 223 -7.21 14.30 -13.92
N LYS A 224 -7.27 13.80 -15.16
CA LYS A 224 -8.27 12.79 -15.57
C LYS A 224 -8.13 11.48 -14.80
N LEU A 225 -6.91 10.98 -14.63
CA LEU A 225 -6.67 9.74 -13.88
C LEU A 225 -6.83 9.93 -12.37
N GLU A 226 -6.43 11.08 -11.86
CA GLU A 226 -6.67 11.46 -10.47
C GLU A 226 -8.17 11.53 -10.16
N ALA A 227 -8.97 12.14 -11.05
CA ALA A 227 -10.42 12.18 -10.94
C ALA A 227 -11.04 10.77 -10.94
N LEU A 228 -10.56 9.86 -11.80
CA LEU A 228 -10.98 8.46 -11.80
C LEU A 228 -10.65 7.77 -10.48
N THR A 229 -9.45 8.00 -9.93
CA THR A 229 -9.09 7.46 -8.60
C THR A 229 -10.04 7.96 -7.52
N MET A 230 -10.38 9.26 -7.53
CA MET A 230 -11.30 9.84 -6.55
C MET A 230 -12.72 9.30 -6.68
N GLN A 231 -13.17 8.99 -7.90
CA GLN A 231 -14.44 8.29 -8.12
C GLN A 231 -14.41 6.89 -7.49
N CYS A 232 -13.39 6.08 -7.79
CA CYS A 232 -13.23 4.75 -7.19
C CYS A 232 -13.15 4.82 -5.66
N LEU A 233 -12.45 5.83 -5.11
CA LEU A 233 -12.40 6.06 -3.66
C LEU A 233 -13.80 6.36 -3.08
N SER A 234 -14.59 7.19 -3.75
CA SER A 234 -15.96 7.53 -3.30
C SER A 234 -16.85 6.29 -3.23
N GLU A 235 -16.74 5.37 -4.19
CA GLU A 235 -17.45 4.09 -4.15
C GLU A 235 -17.03 3.22 -2.95
N GLN A 236 -15.73 3.22 -2.62
CA GLN A 236 -15.21 2.51 -1.46
C GLN A 236 -15.70 3.13 -0.15
N VAL A 237 -15.73 4.46 -0.04
CA VAL A 237 -16.24 5.18 1.13
C VAL A 237 -17.65 4.70 1.49
N GLY A 238 -18.54 4.61 0.49
CA GLY A 238 -19.91 4.12 0.69
C GLY A 238 -19.95 2.71 1.27
N LYS A 239 -19.14 1.79 0.73
CA LYS A 239 -19.05 0.40 1.22
C LYS A 239 -18.50 0.32 2.65
N GLN A 240 -17.47 1.11 2.97
CA GLN A 240 -16.88 1.11 4.32
C GLN A 240 -17.83 1.70 5.37
N ILE A 241 -18.59 2.74 5.04
CA ILE A 241 -19.61 3.31 5.93
C ILE A 241 -20.76 2.31 6.15
N ALA A 242 -21.26 1.70 5.07
CA ALA A 242 -22.33 0.72 5.16
C ALA A 242 -21.98 -0.44 6.10
N TYR A 243 -20.75 -0.95 6.03
CA TYR A 243 -20.26 -1.97 6.96
C TYR A 243 -20.38 -1.53 8.42
N TRP A 244 -19.92 -0.32 8.77
CA TRP A 244 -20.01 0.16 10.16
C TRP A 244 -21.43 0.43 10.63
N VAL A 245 -22.33 0.86 9.73
CA VAL A 245 -23.76 1.00 10.04
C VAL A 245 -24.36 -0.36 10.37
N GLU A 246 -24.09 -1.38 9.55
CA GLU A 246 -24.53 -2.76 9.81
C GLU A 246 -23.95 -3.30 11.12
N GLN A 247 -22.67 -3.07 11.41
CA GLN A 247 -22.07 -3.50 12.68
C GLN A 247 -22.75 -2.87 13.90
N LYS A 248 -23.23 -1.62 13.81
CA LYS A 248 -24.02 -1.00 14.90
C LYS A 248 -25.34 -1.74 15.13
N GLU A 249 -26.03 -2.13 14.07
CA GLU A 249 -27.29 -2.87 14.15
C GLU A 249 -27.07 -4.27 14.74
N VAL A 250 -26.01 -4.96 14.30
CA VAL A 250 -25.60 -6.26 14.85
C VAL A 250 -25.34 -6.14 16.35
N ILE A 251 -24.53 -5.18 16.80
CA ILE A 251 -24.23 -4.98 18.21
C ILE A 251 -25.49 -4.61 19.02
N ALA A 252 -26.37 -3.77 18.47
CA ALA A 252 -27.62 -3.39 19.13
C ALA A 252 -28.60 -4.57 19.32
N SER A 253 -28.46 -5.63 18.53
CA SER A 253 -29.28 -6.85 18.63
C SER A 253 -28.78 -7.86 19.67
N TYR A 254 -27.62 -7.64 20.28
CA TYR A 254 -27.07 -8.59 21.25
C TYR A 254 -27.89 -8.63 22.54
N ASP A 255 -28.08 -9.84 23.08
CA ASP A 255 -28.48 -9.96 24.47
C ASP A 255 -27.34 -9.52 25.41
N ARG A 256 -27.68 -9.42 26.70
CA ARG A 256 -26.74 -8.97 27.72
C ARG A 256 -25.48 -9.86 27.81
N GLU A 257 -25.63 -11.18 27.69
CA GLU A 257 -24.52 -12.12 27.87
C GLU A 257 -23.54 -11.98 26.70
N LYS A 258 -24.06 -12.04 25.47
CA LYS A 258 -23.27 -11.84 24.25
C LYS A 258 -22.58 -10.48 24.21
N ALA A 259 -23.26 -9.41 24.63
CA ALA A 259 -22.66 -8.07 24.69
C ALA A 259 -21.47 -8.01 25.68
N ILE A 260 -21.59 -8.66 26.84
CA ILE A 260 -20.50 -8.75 27.83
C ILE A 260 -19.33 -9.56 27.26
N GLU A 261 -19.58 -10.71 26.66
CA GLU A 261 -18.53 -11.56 26.06
C GLU A 261 -17.77 -10.82 24.95
N GLU A 262 -18.48 -10.16 24.03
CA GLU A 262 -17.84 -9.40 22.95
C GLU A 262 -17.05 -8.19 23.48
N LEU A 263 -17.51 -7.54 24.56
CA LEU A 263 -16.76 -6.47 25.20
C LEU A 263 -15.46 -6.97 25.84
N ILE A 264 -15.49 -8.13 26.50
CA ILE A 264 -14.29 -8.78 27.08
C ILE A 264 -13.27 -9.10 25.97
N LYS A 265 -13.74 -9.66 24.85
CA LYS A 265 -12.91 -9.96 23.66
C LYS A 265 -12.32 -8.70 23.05
N ALA A 266 -13.15 -7.67 22.81
CA ALA A 266 -12.73 -6.41 22.18
C ALA A 266 -11.64 -5.69 23.00
N LEU A 267 -11.78 -5.69 24.33
CA LEU A 267 -10.79 -5.13 25.25
C LEU A 267 -9.56 -6.03 25.46
N LYS A 268 -9.57 -7.25 24.88
CA LYS A 268 -8.51 -8.26 24.98
C LYS A 268 -8.12 -8.56 26.44
N ILE A 269 -9.10 -8.59 27.35
CA ILE A 269 -8.87 -8.67 28.81
C ILE A 269 -8.09 -9.93 29.18
N ASP A 270 -8.52 -11.10 28.71
CA ASP A 270 -7.87 -12.37 29.04
C ASP A 270 -6.44 -12.45 28.51
N ASN A 271 -6.20 -11.91 27.30
CA ASN A 271 -4.85 -11.85 26.74
C ASN A 271 -3.93 -10.98 27.59
N LYS A 272 -4.41 -9.82 28.08
CA LYS A 272 -3.63 -8.95 28.98
C LYS A 272 -3.28 -9.69 30.28
N ILE A 273 -4.25 -10.37 30.89
CA ILE A 273 -4.03 -11.18 32.10
C ILE A 273 -2.97 -12.26 31.84
N ASN A 274 -3.09 -13.00 30.74
CA ASN A 274 -2.16 -14.08 30.40
C ASN A 274 -0.74 -13.58 30.13
N ILE A 275 -0.57 -12.44 29.46
CA ILE A 275 0.75 -11.83 29.26
C ILE A 275 1.37 -11.44 30.61
N ILE A 276 0.61 -10.80 31.51
CA ILE A 276 1.11 -10.40 32.84
C ILE A 276 1.52 -11.61 33.66
N LYS A 277 0.74 -12.70 33.60
CA LYS A 277 1.06 -13.96 34.29
C LYS A 277 2.37 -14.59 33.84
N LYS A 278 2.86 -14.35 32.62
CA LYS A 278 4.16 -14.86 32.13
C LYS A 278 5.37 -14.24 32.84
N TYR A 279 5.19 -13.14 33.57
CA TYR A 279 6.24 -12.46 34.34
C TYR A 279 6.21 -12.81 35.83
N ARG A 280 5.40 -13.79 36.24
CA ARG A 280 5.42 -14.42 37.57
C ARG A 280 6.09 -15.77 37.47
#